data_AF-A0A1M6HMS9-F1
#
_entry.id   AF-A0A1M6HMS9-F1
#
_cell.length_a   1.000
_cell.length_b   1.000
_cell.length_c   1.000
_cell.angle_alpha   90.00
_cell.angle_beta   90.00
_cell.angle_gamma   90.00
#
_symmetry.space_group_name_H-M   'P 1'
#
loop_
_entity.id
_entity.type
_entity.pdbx_description
1 polymer ?
#
loop_
_entity_poly.entity_id
_entity_poly.type
_entity_poly.pdbx_seq_one_letter_code
_entity_poly.pdbx_strand_id
1 'polypeptide(L)'
;MIFSYNKDIRKTAYMNWRTDPNNTEANFGVIANGYFISAKVLTEKYIENNIRKDADVVIYPILFNTIHGIELYLKAIYMKLAYILKKEQQYAGGHNIKGLLGMVSNLVKELKNNKEQFKQYKNIIKDVEQFIDEVYLKTDKMDFARYSVDNKKKENYFYIDNIENEIVNLPVLLDKINKMHEALEQLLSHFLYDYEEEDYI
;
A
#
# COMPACT_ATOMS: atom_id res chain seq x y z
N MET A 1 9.34 17.74 24.75
CA MET A 1 8.50 16.52 24.53
C MET A 1 8.58 16.18 23.06
N ILE A 2 8.28 14.96 22.63
CA ILE A 2 8.26 14.63 21.20
C ILE A 2 7.05 15.28 20.48
N PHE A 3 5.95 15.49 21.18
CA PHE A 3 4.75 16.20 20.70
C PHE A 3 4.79 17.68 21.11
N SER A 4 5.73 18.44 20.55
CA SER A 4 5.81 19.88 20.74
C SER A 4 6.44 20.56 19.54
N TYR A 5 6.11 21.83 19.31
CA TYR A 5 6.70 22.62 18.23
C TYR A 5 8.22 22.75 18.35
N ASN A 6 8.91 22.65 17.22
CA ASN A 6 10.28 23.14 17.11
C ASN A 6 10.25 24.66 16.86
N LYS A 7 11.28 25.39 17.33
CA LYS A 7 11.44 26.82 17.01
C LYS A 7 11.54 27.07 15.50
N ASP A 8 12.11 26.12 14.76
CA ASP A 8 12.14 26.12 13.30
C ASP A 8 10.97 25.29 12.76
N ILE A 9 10.01 25.94 12.09
CA ILE A 9 8.82 25.29 11.54
C ILE A 9 9.17 24.17 10.54
N ARG A 10 10.32 24.28 9.83
CA ARG A 10 10.78 23.26 8.87
C ARG A 10 11.21 21.95 9.55
N LYS A 11 11.38 21.98 10.87
CA LYS A 11 11.71 20.81 11.71
C LYS A 11 10.48 20.30 12.48
N THR A 12 9.28 20.80 12.16
CA THR A 12 8.02 20.34 12.75
C THR A 12 7.22 19.58 11.70
N ALA A 13 6.79 18.36 12.04
CA ALA A 13 5.80 17.61 11.27
C ALA A 13 4.43 17.72 11.95
N TYR A 14 3.37 17.74 11.15
CA TYR A 14 2.01 17.94 11.60
C TYR A 14 1.17 16.72 11.22
N MET A 15 0.81 15.89 12.20
CA MET A 15 0.10 14.63 11.95
C MET A 15 -1.27 14.84 11.27
N ASN A 16 -1.95 15.96 11.56
CA ASN A 16 -3.30 16.24 11.09
C ASN A 16 -3.38 17.28 9.96
N TRP A 17 -2.25 17.77 9.43
CA TRP A 17 -2.25 18.87 8.45
C TRP A 17 -2.88 18.50 7.11
N ARG A 18 -2.81 17.21 6.74
CA ARG A 18 -3.34 16.69 5.48
C ARG A 18 -4.59 15.82 5.68
N THR A 19 -5.16 15.77 6.87
CA THR A 19 -6.30 14.90 7.20
C THR A 19 -7.52 15.70 7.60
N ASP A 20 -8.71 15.17 7.34
CA ASP A 20 -10.01 15.77 7.68
C ASP A 20 -10.81 14.82 8.60
N PRO A 21 -11.31 15.27 9.77
CA PRO A 21 -12.12 14.44 10.67
C PRO A 21 -13.35 13.78 10.01
N ASN A 22 -13.85 14.32 8.90
CA ASN A 22 -15.05 13.83 8.22
C ASN A 22 -14.75 13.03 6.94
N ASN A 23 -13.49 12.84 6.56
CA ASN A 23 -13.12 12.14 5.33
C ASN A 23 -12.13 10.99 5.61
N THR A 24 -12.69 9.85 6.02
CA THR A 24 -11.88 8.70 6.48
C THR A 24 -11.08 8.07 5.34
N GLU A 25 -11.67 7.95 4.15
CA GLU A 25 -11.03 7.39 2.96
C GLU A 25 -9.86 8.26 2.47
N ALA A 26 -10.01 9.59 2.44
CA ALA A 26 -8.89 10.48 2.08
C ALA A 26 -7.78 10.43 3.14
N ASN A 27 -8.13 10.34 4.43
CA ASN A 27 -7.15 10.17 5.50
C ASN A 27 -6.34 8.88 5.33
N PHE A 28 -6.99 7.77 4.97
CA PHE A 28 -6.29 6.53 4.66
C PHE A 28 -5.32 6.71 3.49
N GLY A 29 -5.72 7.41 2.43
CA GLY A 29 -4.83 7.75 1.31
C GLY A 29 -3.61 8.57 1.73
N VAL A 30 -3.79 9.56 2.60
CA VAL A 30 -2.69 10.40 3.13
C VAL A 30 -1.69 9.58 3.94
N ILE A 31 -2.18 8.68 4.78
CA ILE A 31 -1.33 7.79 5.58
C ILE A 31 -0.62 6.77 4.67
N ALA A 32 -1.34 6.20 3.69
CA ALA A 32 -0.78 5.26 2.72
C ALA A 32 0.37 5.87 1.90
N ASN A 33 0.21 7.12 1.44
CA ASN A 33 1.24 7.89 0.76
C ASN A 33 2.50 8.02 1.63
N GLY A 34 2.33 8.33 2.92
CA GLY A 34 3.45 8.39 3.87
C GLY A 34 4.26 7.08 3.95
N TYR A 35 3.57 5.93 3.95
CA TYR A 35 4.24 4.63 3.91
C TYR A 35 5.00 4.40 2.60
N PHE A 36 4.41 4.71 1.44
CA PHE A 36 5.09 4.59 0.15
C PHE A 36 6.30 5.53 0.01
N ILE A 37 6.17 6.79 0.42
CA ILE A 37 7.29 7.75 0.46
C ILE A 37 8.42 7.20 1.33
N SER A 38 8.09 6.67 2.52
CA SER A 38 9.11 6.13 3.41
C SER A 38 9.81 4.89 2.84
N ALA A 39 9.06 3.98 2.19
CA ALA A 39 9.63 2.81 1.52
C ALA A 39 10.56 3.21 0.38
N LYS A 40 10.13 4.18 -0.45
CA LYS A 40 10.92 4.73 -1.55
C LYS A 40 12.22 5.35 -1.06
N VAL A 41 12.16 6.31 -0.14
CA VAL A 41 13.34 7.03 0.38
C VAL A 41 14.35 6.08 1.01
N LEU A 42 13.87 5.08 1.77
CA LEU A 42 14.74 4.07 2.35
C LEU A 42 15.38 3.19 1.27
N THR A 43 14.62 2.76 0.27
CA THR A 43 15.14 1.91 -0.82
C THR A 43 16.18 2.66 -1.65
N GLU A 44 15.92 3.91 -2.03
CA GLU A 44 16.87 4.76 -2.77
C GLU A 44 18.20 4.92 -2.01
N LYS A 45 18.13 5.21 -0.71
CA LYS A 45 19.30 5.34 0.16
C LYS A 45 20.21 4.11 0.13
N TYR A 46 19.63 2.91 0.20
CA TYR A 46 20.42 1.67 0.22
C TYR A 46 20.75 1.13 -1.17
N ILE A 47 20.13 1.63 -2.24
CA ILE A 47 20.65 1.45 -3.60
C ILE A 47 21.91 2.29 -3.78
N GLU A 48 21.90 3.55 -3.32
CA GLU A 48 23.04 4.46 -3.45
C GLU A 48 24.26 3.96 -2.67
N ASN A 49 24.07 3.50 -1.44
CA ASN A 49 25.17 2.98 -0.63
C ASN A 49 24.71 1.87 0.34
N ASN A 50 25.20 0.64 0.07
CA ASN A 50 25.02 -0.52 0.94
C ASN A 50 26.34 -1.25 1.22
N ILE A 51 27.45 -0.51 1.33
CA ILE A 51 28.77 -1.10 1.63
C ILE A 51 28.76 -1.88 2.95
N ARG A 52 28.03 -1.35 3.95
CA ARG A 52 27.92 -1.94 5.29
C ARG A 52 26.88 -3.07 5.38
N LYS A 53 26.14 -3.37 4.31
CA LYS A 53 25.03 -4.33 4.31
C LYS A 53 23.88 -3.98 5.26
N ASP A 54 23.74 -2.70 5.59
CA ASP A 54 22.62 -2.19 6.40
C ASP A 54 21.25 -2.45 5.72
N ALA A 55 21.23 -2.66 4.39
CA ALA A 55 20.03 -3.08 3.66
C ALA A 55 19.42 -4.39 4.20
N ASP A 56 20.25 -5.31 4.71
CA ASP A 56 19.80 -6.63 5.16
C ASP A 56 18.93 -6.51 6.44
N VAL A 57 19.07 -5.40 7.17
CA VAL A 57 18.27 -5.08 8.36
C VAL A 57 17.06 -4.22 8.01
N VAL A 58 17.20 -3.30 7.05
CA VAL A 58 16.12 -2.37 6.69
C VAL A 58 15.17 -2.92 5.62
N ILE A 59 15.47 -4.08 5.01
CA ILE A 59 14.56 -4.68 4.04
C ILE A 59 13.20 -5.01 4.65
N TYR A 60 13.17 -5.41 5.92
CA TYR A 60 11.93 -5.68 6.65
C TYR A 60 11.03 -4.43 6.74
N PRO A 61 11.48 -3.27 7.27
CA PRO A 61 10.64 -2.07 7.27
C PRO A 61 10.32 -1.56 5.87
N ILE A 62 11.18 -1.72 4.86
CA ILE A 62 10.85 -1.37 3.47
C ILE A 62 9.65 -2.20 2.99
N LEU A 63 9.71 -3.53 3.11
CA LEU A 63 8.63 -4.43 2.70
C LEU A 63 7.35 -4.17 3.51
N PHE A 64 7.47 -3.96 4.81
CA PHE A 64 6.33 -3.61 5.66
C PHE A 64 5.66 -2.32 5.18
N ASN A 65 6.43 -1.26 4.95
CA ASN A 65 5.90 0.02 4.49
C ASN A 65 5.24 -0.12 3.11
N THR A 66 5.83 -0.87 2.18
CA THR A 66 5.20 -1.13 0.87
C THR A 66 3.88 -1.88 1.00
N ILE A 67 3.87 -3.01 1.73
CA ILE A 67 2.67 -3.85 1.93
C ILE A 67 1.56 -3.06 2.63
N HIS A 68 1.92 -2.31 3.67
CA HIS A 68 0.95 -1.57 4.45
C HIS A 68 0.43 -0.33 3.70
N GLY A 69 1.28 0.33 2.90
CA GLY A 69 0.83 1.36 1.96
C GLY A 69 -0.21 0.82 0.97
N ILE A 70 0.03 -0.35 0.38
CA ILE A 70 -0.95 -1.04 -0.49
C ILE A 70 -2.26 -1.31 0.27
N GLU A 71 -2.17 -1.88 1.47
CA GLU A 71 -3.33 -2.20 2.30
C GLU A 71 -4.22 -0.97 2.55
N LEU A 72 -3.62 0.15 2.94
CA LEU A 72 -4.35 1.37 3.26
C LEU A 72 -4.96 2.05 2.03
N TYR A 73 -4.24 2.09 0.90
CA TYR A 73 -4.82 2.57 -0.36
C TYR A 73 -6.00 1.71 -0.80
N LEU A 74 -5.87 0.38 -0.77
CA LEU A 74 -6.97 -0.51 -1.14
C LEU A 74 -8.18 -0.35 -0.22
N LYS A 75 -7.97 -0.13 1.08
CA LYS A 75 -9.04 0.20 2.03
C LYS A 75 -9.71 1.52 1.68
N ALA A 76 -8.95 2.58 1.40
CA ALA A 76 -9.48 3.88 0.98
C ALA A 76 -10.34 3.76 -0.30
N ILE A 77 -9.80 3.09 -1.32
CA ILE A 77 -10.46 2.88 -2.61
C ILE A 77 -11.74 2.05 -2.42
N TYR A 78 -11.68 0.96 -1.65
CA TYR A 78 -12.85 0.14 -1.33
C TYR A 78 -13.95 0.96 -0.65
N MET A 79 -13.60 1.76 0.36
CA MET A 79 -14.56 2.59 1.09
C MET A 79 -15.26 3.58 0.17
N LYS A 80 -14.50 4.27 -0.71
CA LYS A 80 -15.07 5.22 -1.67
C LYS A 80 -15.95 4.52 -2.71
N LEU A 81 -15.51 3.39 -3.26
CA LEU A 81 -16.30 2.61 -4.22
C LEU A 81 -17.60 2.07 -3.62
N ALA A 82 -17.54 1.54 -2.39
CA ALA A 82 -18.72 1.07 -1.67
C ALA A 82 -19.72 2.21 -1.42
N TYR A 83 -19.21 3.41 -1.07
CA TYR A 83 -20.02 4.61 -0.93
C TYR A 83 -20.70 4.99 -2.26
N ILE A 84 -19.95 5.08 -3.37
CA ILE A 84 -20.49 5.39 -4.71
C ILE A 84 -21.59 4.39 -5.10
N LEU A 85 -21.35 3.10 -4.87
CA LEU A 85 -22.30 2.02 -5.19
C LEU A 85 -23.43 1.85 -4.17
N LYS A 86 -23.51 2.72 -3.14
CA LYS A 86 -24.51 2.67 -2.06
C LYS A 86 -24.57 1.31 -1.35
N LYS A 87 -23.40 0.69 -1.16
CA LYS A 87 -23.24 -0.59 -0.45
C LYS A 87 -22.90 -0.35 1.01
N GLU A 88 -23.35 -1.26 1.87
CA GLU A 88 -22.87 -1.30 3.24
C GLU A 88 -21.35 -1.52 3.23
N GLN A 89 -20.62 -0.61 3.87
CA GLN A 89 -19.19 -0.77 4.04
C GLN A 89 -18.94 -1.95 4.99
N GLN A 90 -18.42 -3.05 4.44
CA GLN A 90 -17.84 -4.07 5.29
C GLN A 90 -16.45 -3.56 5.66
N TYR A 91 -16.18 -3.44 6.97
CA TYR A 91 -14.80 -3.24 7.38
C TYR A 91 -14.03 -4.48 6.91
N ALA A 92 -13.14 -4.31 5.94
CA ALA A 92 -12.25 -5.35 5.49
C ALA A 92 -11.25 -5.64 6.62
N GLY A 93 -11.70 -6.45 7.58
CA GLY A 93 -10.90 -6.93 8.69
C GLY A 93 -9.81 -7.86 8.19
N GLY A 94 -8.62 -7.77 8.80
CA GLY A 94 -7.47 -8.59 8.45
C GLY A 94 -6.52 -7.93 7.43
N HIS A 95 -5.28 -8.41 7.41
CA HIS A 95 -4.20 -7.90 6.55
C HIS A 95 -4.09 -8.66 5.22
N ASN A 96 -5.20 -9.21 4.70
CA ASN A 96 -5.20 -9.97 3.45
C ASN A 96 -5.28 -9.02 2.24
N ILE A 97 -4.13 -8.51 1.79
CA ILE A 97 -4.04 -7.59 0.65
C ILE A 97 -4.55 -8.19 -0.67
N LYS A 98 -4.45 -9.51 -0.86
CA LYS A 98 -4.98 -10.20 -2.06
C LYS A 98 -6.50 -10.21 -2.07
N GLY A 99 -7.11 -10.49 -0.91
CA GLY A 99 -8.55 -10.40 -0.73
C GLY A 99 -9.08 -8.97 -0.90
N LEU A 100 -8.37 -7.98 -0.32
CA LEU A 100 -8.69 -6.55 -0.49
C LEU A 100 -8.67 -6.14 -1.96
N LEU A 101 -7.64 -6.51 -2.71
CA LEU A 101 -7.56 -6.21 -4.14
C LEU A 101 -8.69 -6.87 -4.93
N GLY A 102 -9.05 -8.11 -4.60
CA GLY A 102 -10.18 -8.81 -5.18
C GLY A 102 -11.51 -8.09 -4.94
N MET A 103 -11.74 -7.59 -3.72
CA MET A 103 -12.93 -6.80 -3.38
C MET A 103 -12.99 -5.48 -4.17
N VAL A 104 -11.87 -4.74 -4.26
CA VAL A 104 -11.78 -3.53 -5.09
C VAL A 104 -12.05 -3.86 -6.56
N SER A 105 -11.40 -4.88 -7.12
CA SER A 105 -11.63 -5.32 -8.50
C SER A 105 -13.10 -5.64 -8.79
N ASN A 106 -13.81 -6.27 -7.84
CA ASN A 106 -15.22 -6.59 -8.01
C ASN A 106 -16.10 -5.33 -8.02
N LEU A 107 -15.84 -4.37 -7.12
CA LEU A 107 -16.59 -3.11 -7.11
C LEU A 107 -16.30 -2.26 -8.37
N VAL A 108 -15.05 -2.20 -8.83
CA VAL A 108 -14.72 -1.50 -10.08
C VAL A 108 -15.41 -2.15 -11.28
N LYS A 109 -15.49 -3.49 -11.32
CA LYS A 109 -16.20 -4.23 -12.38
C LYS A 109 -17.70 -3.93 -12.39
N GLU A 110 -18.31 -3.80 -11.22
CA GLU A 110 -19.72 -3.45 -11.09
C GLU A 110 -20.00 -1.99 -11.45
N LEU A 111 -19.09 -1.09 -11.10
CA LEU A 111 -19.18 0.33 -11.44
C LEU A 111 -18.98 0.57 -12.94
N LYS A 112 -17.98 -0.07 -13.55
CA LYS A 112 -17.62 0.09 -14.97
C LYS A 112 -18.33 -0.99 -15.82
N ASN A 113 -19.54 -0.68 -16.27
CA ASN A 113 -20.37 -1.57 -17.11
C ASN A 113 -19.78 -1.83 -18.53
N ASN A 114 -18.68 -1.18 -18.92
CA ASN A 114 -17.99 -1.39 -20.19
C ASN A 114 -16.66 -2.16 -20.00
N LYS A 115 -16.47 -3.21 -20.81
CA LYS A 115 -15.24 -4.03 -20.86
C LYS A 115 -13.95 -3.21 -21.03
N GLU A 116 -13.96 -2.13 -21.80
CA GLU A 116 -12.75 -1.34 -22.07
C GLU A 116 -12.29 -0.54 -20.86
N GLN A 117 -13.23 0.06 -20.11
CA GLN A 117 -12.92 0.77 -18.86
C GLN A 117 -12.36 -0.19 -17.80
N PHE A 118 -12.93 -1.40 -17.70
CA PHE A 118 -12.39 -2.41 -16.80
C PHE A 118 -10.99 -2.90 -17.21
N LYS A 119 -10.71 -2.97 -18.52
CA LYS A 119 -9.38 -3.28 -19.05
C LYS A 119 -8.37 -2.18 -18.73
N GLN A 120 -8.75 -0.91 -18.82
CA GLN A 120 -7.92 0.21 -18.38
C GLN A 120 -7.59 0.12 -16.88
N TYR A 121 -8.59 -0.16 -16.03
CA TYR A 121 -8.35 -0.42 -14.61
C TYR A 121 -7.33 -1.56 -14.41
N LYS A 122 -7.49 -2.70 -15.09
CA LYS A 122 -6.55 -3.82 -14.99
C LYS A 122 -5.13 -3.46 -15.42
N ASN A 123 -4.97 -2.57 -16.40
CA ASN A 123 -3.65 -2.08 -16.78
C ASN A 123 -3.02 -1.21 -15.68
N ILE A 124 -3.81 -0.33 -15.05
CA ILE A 124 -3.34 0.55 -13.96
C ILE A 124 -2.85 -0.29 -12.77
N ILE A 125 -3.62 -1.29 -12.35
CA ILE A 125 -3.31 -2.08 -11.13
C ILE A 125 -2.36 -3.26 -11.37
N LYS A 126 -1.86 -3.46 -12.59
CA LYS A 126 -1.07 -4.64 -12.98
C LYS A 126 0.15 -4.85 -12.09
N ASP A 127 0.93 -3.80 -11.83
CA ASP A 127 2.13 -3.92 -11.00
C ASP A 127 1.80 -4.24 -9.53
N VAL A 128 0.63 -3.78 -9.04
CA VAL A 128 0.10 -4.14 -7.72
C VAL A 128 -0.26 -5.63 -7.67
N GLU A 129 -0.97 -6.14 -8.68
CA GLU A 129 -1.29 -7.58 -8.80
C GLU A 129 -0.02 -8.43 -8.80
N GLN A 130 0.95 -8.07 -9.65
CA GLN A 130 2.20 -8.82 -9.77
C GLN A 130 3.01 -8.84 -8.47
N PHE A 131 3.12 -7.71 -7.77
CA PHE A 131 3.80 -7.67 -6.48
C PHE A 131 3.08 -8.51 -5.43
N ILE A 132 1.75 -8.41 -5.33
CA ILE A 132 0.96 -9.22 -4.39
C ILE A 132 1.16 -10.70 -4.69
N ASP A 133 1.10 -11.11 -5.96
CA ASP A 133 1.31 -12.51 -6.32
C ASP A 133 2.73 -12.98 -5.96
N GLU A 134 3.77 -12.18 -6.18
CA GLU A 134 5.14 -12.50 -5.76
C GLU A 134 5.27 -12.70 -4.24
N VAL A 135 4.62 -11.85 -3.43
CA VAL A 135 4.60 -12.02 -1.97
C VAL A 135 3.85 -13.30 -1.59
N TYR A 136 2.71 -13.59 -2.22
CA TYR A 136 1.89 -14.77 -1.93
C TYR A 136 2.52 -16.08 -2.39
N LEU A 137 3.50 -16.05 -3.31
CA LEU A 137 4.35 -17.20 -3.60
C LEU A 137 5.24 -17.58 -2.40
N LYS A 138 5.55 -16.62 -1.52
CA LYS A 138 6.39 -16.82 -0.33
C LYS A 138 5.59 -17.02 0.94
N THR A 139 4.50 -16.26 1.13
CA THR A 139 3.69 -16.30 2.34
C THR A 139 2.33 -15.63 2.15
N ASP A 140 1.28 -16.15 2.79
CA ASP A 140 -0.02 -15.49 2.93
C ASP A 140 -0.14 -14.63 4.21
N LYS A 141 0.90 -14.62 5.04
CA LYS A 141 0.98 -13.89 6.32
C LYS A 141 1.72 -12.56 6.14
N MET A 142 0.98 -11.46 5.99
CA MET A 142 1.54 -10.13 5.69
C MET A 142 2.31 -9.47 6.86
N ASP A 143 2.27 -10.05 8.05
CA ASP A 143 3.05 -9.60 9.21
C ASP A 143 4.49 -10.17 9.24
N PHE A 144 4.89 -10.94 8.21
CA PHE A 144 6.25 -11.47 8.06
C PHE A 144 7.34 -10.39 8.08
N ALA A 145 7.02 -9.18 7.59
CA ALA A 145 7.97 -8.08 7.56
C ALA A 145 8.13 -7.38 8.93
N ARG A 146 7.38 -7.81 9.95
CA ARG A 146 7.39 -7.21 11.31
C ARG A 146 7.88 -8.15 12.39
N TYR A 147 7.62 -9.45 12.24
CA TYR A 147 7.90 -10.46 13.26
C TYR A 147 8.71 -11.60 12.65
N SER A 148 9.52 -12.28 13.44
CA SER A 148 10.25 -13.48 13.00
C SER A 148 9.37 -14.74 12.99
N VAL A 149 8.23 -14.71 13.69
CA VAL A 149 7.28 -15.83 13.80
C VAL A 149 5.84 -15.36 13.59
N ASP A 150 5.01 -16.26 13.10
CA ASP A 150 3.58 -16.09 12.98
C ASP A 150 2.90 -15.91 14.35
N ASN A 151 1.99 -14.94 14.43
CA ASN A 151 1.29 -14.63 15.66
C ASN A 151 0.35 -15.75 16.13
N LYS A 152 -0.13 -16.62 15.23
CA LYS A 152 -1.05 -17.70 15.57
C LYS A 152 -0.35 -18.97 16.04
N LYS A 153 0.53 -19.52 15.21
CA LYS A 153 1.17 -20.82 15.45
C LYS A 153 2.58 -20.73 16.02
N LYS A 154 3.15 -19.52 16.08
CA LYS A 154 4.56 -19.28 16.46
C LYS A 154 5.57 -20.03 15.57
N GLU A 155 5.16 -20.34 14.35
CA GLU A 155 6.01 -20.88 13.29
C GLU A 155 6.87 -19.76 12.70
N ASN A 156 8.12 -20.08 12.37
CA ASN A 156 9.03 -19.19 11.68
C ASN A 156 8.49 -18.78 10.29
N TYR A 157 8.86 -17.59 9.83
CA TYR A 157 8.59 -17.19 8.44
C TYR A 157 9.59 -17.82 7.47
N PHE A 158 9.22 -17.81 6.19
CA PHE A 158 9.93 -18.48 5.09
C PHE A 158 11.44 -18.18 5.02
N TYR A 159 11.88 -17.00 5.46
CA TYR A 159 13.29 -16.59 5.43
C TYR A 159 14.11 -17.01 6.65
N ILE A 160 13.47 -17.47 7.73
CA ILE A 160 14.16 -17.94 8.95
C ILE A 160 14.55 -19.41 8.83
N ASP A 161 13.65 -20.25 8.30
CA ASP A 161 13.88 -21.69 8.18
C ASP A 161 14.66 -22.07 6.91
N ASN A 162 14.95 -21.11 6.03
CA ASN A 162 15.64 -21.39 4.78
C ASN A 162 17.16 -21.52 4.98
N ILE A 163 17.75 -22.54 4.35
CA ILE A 163 19.20 -22.76 4.31
C ILE A 163 19.85 -21.75 3.35
N GLU A 164 19.17 -21.43 2.25
CA GLU A 164 19.62 -20.44 1.28
C GLU A 164 19.13 -19.04 1.66
N ASN A 165 19.89 -18.02 1.23
CA ASN A 165 19.50 -16.64 1.45
C ASN A 165 18.25 -16.30 0.65
N GLU A 166 17.21 -15.83 1.35
CA GLU A 166 16.10 -15.13 0.72
C GLU A 166 16.56 -13.71 0.34
N ILE A 167 16.54 -13.42 -0.96
CA ILE A 167 17.08 -12.16 -1.50
C ILE A 167 15.97 -11.25 -2.02
N VAL A 168 16.20 -9.94 -1.93
CA VAL A 168 15.36 -8.92 -2.55
C VAL A 168 16.22 -8.01 -3.41
N ASN A 169 15.86 -7.88 -4.69
CA ASN A 169 16.54 -6.99 -5.61
C ASN A 169 16.04 -5.54 -5.41
N LEU A 170 16.83 -4.71 -4.72
CA LEU A 170 16.42 -3.34 -4.35
C LEU A 170 16.07 -2.46 -5.56
N PRO A 171 16.84 -2.41 -6.66
CA PRO A 171 16.42 -1.67 -7.86
C PRO A 171 15.07 -2.10 -8.43
N VAL A 172 14.81 -3.41 -8.50
CA VAL A 172 13.51 -3.94 -8.98
C VAL A 172 12.39 -3.61 -8.00
N LEU A 173 12.66 -3.70 -6.70
CA LEU A 173 11.71 -3.31 -5.67
C LEU A 173 11.38 -1.81 -5.76
N LEU A 174 12.38 -0.94 -5.99
CA LEU A 174 12.15 0.50 -6.15
C LEU A 174 11.26 0.81 -7.36
N ASP A 175 11.51 0.17 -8.49
CA ASP A 175 10.66 0.31 -9.69
C ASP A 175 9.20 -0.09 -9.39
N LYS A 176 9.00 -1.25 -8.74
CA LYS A 176 7.67 -1.68 -8.30
C LYS A 176 7.03 -0.70 -7.31
N ILE A 177 7.77 -0.22 -6.32
CA ILE A 177 7.29 0.78 -5.34
C ILE A 177 6.76 2.01 -6.06
N ASN A 178 7.52 2.57 -7.02
CA ASN A 178 7.10 3.75 -7.76
C ASN A 178 5.82 3.49 -8.57
N LYS A 179 5.77 2.41 -9.35
CA LYS A 179 4.61 2.06 -10.20
C LYS A 179 3.35 1.79 -9.38
N MET A 180 3.48 1.02 -8.29
CA MET A 180 2.36 0.73 -7.41
C MET A 180 1.85 1.97 -6.69
N HIS A 181 2.77 2.85 -6.25
CA HIS A 181 2.40 4.09 -5.59
C HIS A 181 1.57 4.98 -6.54
N GLU A 182 2.09 5.21 -7.75
CA GLU A 182 1.43 6.01 -8.78
C GLU A 182 0.07 5.43 -9.15
N ALA A 183 -0.01 4.11 -9.38
CA ALA A 183 -1.26 3.45 -9.74
C ALA A 183 -2.35 3.58 -8.65
N LEU A 184 -1.98 3.39 -7.39
CA LEU A 184 -2.92 3.45 -6.26
C LEU A 184 -3.34 4.90 -5.96
N GLU A 185 -2.41 5.85 -6.02
CA GLU A 185 -2.69 7.27 -5.87
C GLU A 185 -3.60 7.79 -6.98
N GLN A 186 -3.30 7.45 -8.24
CA GLN A 186 -4.14 7.79 -9.39
C GLN A 186 -5.55 7.24 -9.23
N LEU A 187 -5.67 5.96 -8.85
CA LEU A 187 -6.97 5.30 -8.73
C LEU A 187 -7.82 5.89 -7.59
N LEU A 188 -7.20 6.17 -6.43
CA LEU A 188 -7.90 6.83 -5.34
C LEU A 188 -8.33 8.24 -5.74
N SER A 189 -7.43 9.02 -6.36
CA SER A 189 -7.73 10.39 -6.78
C SER A 189 -8.91 10.43 -7.77
N HIS A 190 -8.92 9.52 -8.75
CA HIS A 190 -10.03 9.39 -9.70
C HIS A 190 -11.37 9.18 -9.00
N PHE A 191 -11.45 8.26 -8.04
CA PHE A 191 -12.70 8.00 -7.34
C PHE A 191 -13.07 9.07 -6.31
N LEU A 192 -12.10 9.81 -5.76
CA LEU A 192 -12.37 10.88 -4.81
C LEU A 192 -12.86 12.16 -5.47
N TYR A 193 -12.30 12.52 -6.63
CA TYR A 193 -12.48 13.86 -7.21
C TYR A 193 -13.12 13.83 -8.60
N ASP A 194 -12.70 12.90 -9.46
CA ASP A 194 -13.11 12.94 -10.87
C ASP A 194 -14.45 12.23 -11.11
N TYR A 195 -14.79 11.24 -10.27
CA TYR A 195 -15.98 10.41 -10.47
C TYR A 195 -17.30 11.16 -10.22
N GLU A 196 -17.31 12.14 -9.31
CA GLU A 196 -18.51 12.93 -9.02
C GLU A 196 -18.80 14.00 -10.09
N GLU A 197 -17.83 14.32 -10.96
CA GLU A 197 -18.02 15.27 -12.07
C GLU A 197 -18.56 14.60 -13.36
N GLU A 198 -18.44 13.27 -13.52
CA GLU A 198 -18.95 12.54 -14.69
C GLU A 198 -20.47 12.36 -14.70
N ASP A 199 -21.17 12.47 -13.56
CA ASP A 199 -22.64 12.33 -13.47
C ASP A 199 -23.41 13.64 -13.76
N TYR A 200 -22.71 14.75 -14.07
CA TYR A 200 -23.30 16.06 -14.39
C TYR A 200 -23.22 16.47 -15.88
N ILE A 201 -22.86 15.54 -16.78
CA ILE A 201 -22.83 15.77 -18.24
C ILE A 201 -23.74 14.79 -18.99
#